data_AF-A0A7S7NSY2-F1
#
_entry.id   AF-A0A7S7NSY2-F1
#
_cell.length_a   1.000
_cell.length_b   1.000
_cell.length_c   1.000
_cell.angle_alpha   90.00
_cell.angle_beta   90.00
_cell.angle_gamma   90.00
#
_symmetry.space_group_name_H-M   'P 1'
#
loop_
_entity.id
_entity.type
_entity.pdbx_description
1 polymer ?
#
loop_
_entity_poly.entity_id
_entity_poly.type
_entity_poly.pdbx_seq_one_letter_code
_entity_poly.pdbx_strand_id
1 'polypeptide(L)' 'MYHYNAGTALDELREDAVLPNPVHVRDMILRTQHTPEQALELNRAFLAYQQAFTGARDIAAKLLEELAAATNRP' A
#
# COMPACT_ATOMS: atom_id res chain seq x y z
N MET A 1 -11.76 9.30 5.04
CA MET A 1 -10.53 8.52 5.31
C MET A 1 -10.88 7.06 5.07
N TYR A 2 -10.41 6.49 3.95
CA TYR A 2 -10.88 5.18 3.49
C TYR A 2 -10.46 4.09 4.44
N HIS A 3 -11.43 3.52 5.13
CA HIS A 3 -11.23 2.30 5.86
C HIS A 3 -12.14 1.27 5.20
N TYR A 4 -11.52 0.39 4.41
CA TYR A 4 -12.05 -0.92 4.01
C TYR A 4 -12.88 -1.05 2.73
N ASN A 5 -12.82 -0.11 1.78
CA ASN A 5 -13.41 -0.30 0.45
C ASN A 5 -12.33 -0.57 -0.61
N ALA A 6 -12.29 -1.79 -1.14
CA ALA A 6 -11.31 -2.20 -2.16
C ALA A 6 -11.51 -1.51 -3.51
N GLY A 7 -12.75 -1.14 -3.85
CA GLY A 7 -13.07 -0.43 -5.09
C GLY A 7 -12.44 0.96 -5.08
N THR A 8 -12.68 1.75 -4.04
CA THR A 8 -12.09 3.08 -4.00
C THR A 8 -10.56 3.06 -3.84
N ALA A 9 -10.01 2.13 -3.06
CA ALA A 9 -8.56 1.98 -2.97
C ALA A 9 -7.92 1.64 -4.35
N LEU A 10 -8.66 0.95 -5.22
CA LEU A 10 -8.23 0.67 -6.59
C LEU A 10 -8.29 1.91 -7.47
N ASP A 11 -9.31 2.75 -7.33
CA ASP A 11 -9.44 4.00 -8.07
C ASP A 11 -8.33 4.98 -7.69
N GLU A 12 -8.09 5.20 -6.39
CA GLU A 12 -6.99 6.06 -5.89
C GLU A 12 -5.60 5.56 -6.32
N LEU A 13 -5.38 4.25 -6.37
CA LEU A 13 -4.14 3.68 -6.88
C LEU A 13 -3.93 3.98 -8.36
N ARG A 14 -5.00 3.99 -9.16
CA ARG A 14 -4.94 4.21 -10.60
C ARG A 14 -4.84 5.68 -10.96
N GLU A 15 -5.58 6.53 -10.26
CA GLU A 15 -5.73 7.95 -10.59
C GLU A 15 -4.63 8.79 -9.92
N ASP A 16 -4.34 8.52 -8.65
CA ASP A 16 -3.45 9.35 -7.81
C ASP A 16 -2.16 8.62 -7.42
N ALA A 17 -1.93 7.41 -7.93
CA ALA A 17 -0.80 6.54 -7.57
C ALA A 17 -0.68 6.30 -6.05
N VAL A 18 -1.80 6.36 -5.32
CA VAL A 18 -1.82 6.13 -3.88
C VAL A 18 -1.68 4.64 -3.61
N LEU A 19 -0.53 4.24 -3.07
CA LEU A 19 -0.33 2.89 -2.56
C LEU A 19 -1.03 2.74 -1.20
N PRO A 20 -2.01 1.81 -1.06
CA PRO A 20 -2.71 1.62 0.21
C PRO A 20 -1.75 1.20 1.35
N ASN A 21 -2.11 1.48 2.60
CA ASN A 21 -1.34 0.91 3.71
C ASN A 21 -1.54 -0.63 3.73
N PRO A 22 -0.47 -1.45 3.84
CA PRO A 22 -0.61 -2.90 3.93
C PRO A 22 -1.57 -3.39 5.02
N VAL A 23 -1.69 -2.67 6.14
CA VAL A 23 -2.67 -2.99 7.18
C VAL A 23 -4.09 -2.94 6.64
N HIS A 24 -4.43 -1.91 5.85
CA HIS A 24 -5.76 -1.79 5.25
C HIS A 24 -6.02 -2.87 4.21
N VAL A 25 -5.02 -3.25 3.41
CA VAL A 25 -5.14 -4.34 2.44
C VAL A 25 -5.38 -5.68 3.13
N ARG A 26 -4.69 -5.95 4.24
CA ARG A 26 -4.94 -7.14 5.05
C ARG A 26 -6.38 -7.17 5.56
N ASP A 27 -6.86 -6.06 6.11
CA ASP A 27 -8.22 -5.97 6.62
C ASP A 27 -9.26 -6.13 5.51
N MET A 28 -9.01 -5.62 4.31
CA MET A 28 -9.88 -5.82 3.14
C MET A 28 -9.97 -7.30 2.77
N ILE A 29 -8.84 -8.01 2.70
CA ILE A 29 -8.79 -9.46 2.41
C ILE A 29 -9.57 -10.26 3.47
N LEU A 30 -9.46 -9.89 4.75
CA LEU A 30 -10.14 -10.59 5.84
C LEU A 30 -11.66 -10.37 5.87
N ARG A 31 -12.15 -9.29 5.24
CA ARG A 31 -13.58 -8.94 5.21
C ARG A 31 -14.32 -9.50 4.01
N THR A 32 -13.61 -10.03 3.03
CA THR A 32 -14.17 -10.64 1.84
C THR A 32 -14.22 -12.16 1.98
N GLN A 33 -15.30 -12.78 1.51
CA GLN A 33 -15.44 -14.24 1.55
C GLN A 33 -14.58 -14.87 0.45
N HIS A 34 -13.73 -15.83 0.84
CA HIS A 34 -12.82 -16.52 -0.06
C HIS A 34 -12.84 -18.03 0.22
N THR A 35 -12.65 -18.84 -0.82
CA THR A 35 -12.32 -20.25 -0.61
C THR A 35 -10.92 -20.38 0.01
N PRO A 36 -10.58 -21.52 0.62
CA PRO A 36 -9.24 -21.75 1.16
C PRO A 36 -8.11 -21.48 0.14
N GLU A 37 -8.30 -21.88 -1.11
CA GLU A 37 -7.34 -21.71 -2.19
C GLU A 37 -7.16 -20.24 -2.56
N GLN A 38 -8.27 -19.50 -2.67
CA GLN A 38 -8.26 -18.06 -2.94
C GLN A 38 -7.59 -17.28 -1.80
N ALA A 39 -7.90 -17.64 -0.55
CA ALA A 39 -7.29 -17.02 0.63
C ALA A 39 -5.77 -17.26 0.66
N LEU A 40 -5.31 -18.46 0.29
CA LEU A 40 -3.89 -18.78 0.21
C LEU A 40 -3.18 -17.96 -0.88
N GLU A 41 -3.78 -17.81 -2.06
CA GLU A 41 -3.24 -17.01 -3.14
C GLU A 41 -3.18 -15.52 -2.79
N LEU A 42 -4.26 -14.98 -2.22
CA LEU A 42 -4.29 -13.60 -1.73
C LEU A 42 -3.25 -13.35 -0.65
N ASN A 43 -3.00 -14.32 0.23
CA ASN A 43 -1.95 -14.19 1.24
C ASN A 43 -0.54 -14.17 0.60
N ARG A 44 -0.28 -14.99 -0.41
CA ARG A 44 1.00 -14.94 -1.16
C ARG A 44 1.21 -13.58 -1.82
N ALA A 45 0.19 -13.09 -2.53
CA ALA A 45 0.22 -11.78 -3.16
C ALA A 45 0.41 -10.65 -2.13
N PHE A 46 -0.29 -10.73 -0.99
CA PHE A 46 -0.18 -9.76 0.09
C PHE A 46 1.23 -9.69 0.70
N LEU A 47 1.90 -10.83 0.90
CA LEU A 47 3.28 -10.84 1.41
C LEU A 47 4.25 -10.18 0.45
N ALA A 48 4.14 -10.47 -0.86
CA ALA A 48 4.95 -9.81 -1.89
C ALA A 48 4.69 -8.29 -1.93
N TYR A 49 3.42 -7.90 -1.84
CA TYR A 49 3.02 -6.50 -1.76
C TYR A 49 3.60 -5.78 -0.54
N GLN A 50 3.53 -6.38 0.65
CA GLN A 50 4.07 -5.80 1.88
C GLN A 50 5.59 -5.54 1.79
N GLN A 51 6.32 -6.48 1.19
CA GLN A 51 7.77 -6.32 0.96
C GLN A 51 8.06 -5.17 -0.01
N ALA A 52 7.36 -5.12 -1.14
CA ALA A 52 7.52 -4.05 -2.12
C ALA A 52 7.15 -2.67 -1.54
N PHE A 53 6.07 -2.59 -0.77
CA PHE A 53 5.61 -1.35 -0.15
C PHE A 53 6.67 -0.77 0.80
N THR A 54 7.26 -1.61 1.65
CA THR A 54 8.29 -1.16 2.60
C THR A 54 9.50 -0.63 1.86
N GLY A 55 9.98 -1.35 0.83
CA GLY A 55 11.11 -0.91 0.01
C GLY A 55 10.84 0.42 -0.70
N ALA A 56 9.67 0.57 -1.33
CA ALA A 56 9.28 1.80 -2.01
C ALA A 56 9.18 2.99 -1.04
N ARG A 57 8.57 2.76 0.14
CA ARG A 57 8.44 3.79 1.19
C ARG A 57 9.80 4.27 1.68
N ASP A 58 10.72 3.35 1.94
CA ASP A 58 12.04 3.70 2.46
C ASP A 58 12.88 4.48 1.43
N ILE A 59 12.74 4.16 0.14
CA ILE A 59 13.35 4.93 -0.96
C ILE A 59 12.72 6.33 -1.02
N ALA A 60 11.39 6.41 -1.03
CA ALA A 60 10.67 7.67 -1.10
C ALA A 60 11.00 8.59 0.08
N ALA A 61 11.05 8.04 1.30
CA ALA A 61 11.40 8.79 2.50
C ALA A 61 12.77 9.45 2.37
N LYS A 62 13.80 8.70 1.98
CA LYS A 62 15.16 9.23 1.78
C LYS A 62 15.20 10.36 0.74
N LEU A 63 14.55 10.15 -0.41
CA LEU A 63 14.49 11.17 -1.46
C LEU A 63 13.79 12.44 -0.98
N LEU A 64 12.66 12.31 -0.31
CA LEU A 64 11.90 13.45 0.20
C LEU A 64 12.63 14.18 1.33
N GLU A 65 13.35 13.46 2.20
CA GLU A 65 14.22 14.05 3.22
C GLU A 65 15.33 14.90 2.59
N GLU A 66 16.00 14.41 1.54
CA GLU A 66 17.02 15.19 0.82
C GLU A 66 16.43 16.45 0.16
N LEU A 67 15.28 16.34 -0.50
CA LEU A 67 14.60 17.47 -1.13
C LEU A 67 14.11 18.51 -0.12
N ALA A 68 13.58 18.06 1.01
CA ALA A 68 13.15 18.94 2.09
C ALA A 68 14.35 19.69 2.70
N ALA A 69 15.48 19.02 2.91
CA ALA A 69 16.71 19.65 3.38
C ALA A 69 17.25 20.68 2.40
N ALA A 70 17.16 20.42 1.09
CA ALA A 70 17.60 21.36 0.05
C ALA A 70 16.72 22.61 -0.02
N THR A 71 15.40 22.45 0.16
CA THR A 71 14.43 23.57 0.10
C THR A 71 14.48 24.46 1.35
N ASN A 72 14.92 23.92 2.49
CA ASN A 72 15.03 24.65 3.77
C ASN A 72 16.39 25.33 3.99
N ARG A 73 17.23 25.47 2.96
CA ARG A 73 18.47 26.27 3.06
C ARG A 73 18.13 27.77 2.97
N PRO A 74 18.65 28.61 3.89
CA PRO A 74 18.45 30.05 3.88
C PRO A 74 19.12 30.73 2.69
#